data_AF-A0A3S5EUR9-F1
#
_entry.id   AF-A0A3S5EUR9-F1
#
_cell.length_a   1.000
_cell.length_b   1.000
_cell.length_c   1.000
_cell.angle_alpha   90.00
_cell.angle_beta   90.00
_cell.angle_gamma   90.00
#
_symmetry.space_group_name_H-M   'P 1'
#
loop_
_entity.id
_entity.type
_entity.pdbx_description
1 polymer ?
#
loop_
_entity_poly.entity_id
_entity_poly.type
_entity_poly.pdbx_seq_one_letter_code
_entity_poly.pdbx_strand_id
1 'polypeptide(L)'
;MEINLKDQKEMPVVEKSEFVDIDIPYKVTGWLGSVDLSKENQTVLKNEVLLKYSELREIINKGEIKEFLNQNKARDREVYEGFYNDKEVIAEDKQYLEERISKSKNNMVQINDYHVKMYGNGKVIALEKNDGKSALYADDSENLYYYVILLHRPKPGTPLEVIR
;
A
#
# COMPACT_ATOMS: atom_id res chain seq x y z
N MET A 1 -43.21 35.16 11.07
CA MET A 1 -42.34 36.33 10.81
C MET A 1 -41.47 35.95 9.63
N GLU A 2 -41.92 36.31 8.43
CA GLU A 2 -41.18 36.06 7.18
C GLU A 2 -40.08 37.13 7.06
N ILE A 3 -38.84 36.69 6.87
CA ILE A 3 -37.72 37.60 6.67
C ILE A 3 -37.64 37.91 5.18
N ASN A 4 -37.99 39.15 4.81
CA ASN A 4 -37.95 39.64 3.44
C ASN A 4 -36.53 40.12 3.12
N LEU A 5 -35.85 39.42 2.21
CA LEU A 5 -34.40 39.58 1.90
C LEU A 5 -34.08 40.79 1.00
N LYS A 6 -34.99 41.74 0.79
CA LYS A 6 -34.80 42.83 -0.19
C LYS A 6 -34.07 44.09 0.33
N ASP A 7 -33.75 44.15 1.63
CA ASP A 7 -33.09 45.32 2.24
C ASP A 7 -31.68 45.05 2.80
N GLN A 8 -31.02 43.93 2.45
CA GLN A 8 -29.61 43.74 2.80
C GLN A 8 -28.70 44.45 1.80
N LYS A 9 -28.48 45.74 2.06
CA LYS A 9 -27.30 46.50 1.62
C LYS A 9 -26.06 45.62 1.78
N GLU A 10 -25.34 45.42 0.68
CA GLU A 10 -24.12 44.63 0.53
C GLU A 10 -23.31 44.53 1.84
N MET A 11 -23.46 43.41 2.55
CA MET A 11 -22.63 43.13 3.72
C MET A 11 -21.19 42.90 3.24
N PRO A 12 -20.18 43.57 3.83
CA PRO A 12 -18.80 43.37 3.42
C PRO A 12 -18.37 41.93 3.71
N VAL A 13 -18.05 41.19 2.66
CA VAL A 13 -17.40 39.88 2.77
C VAL A 13 -15.93 40.13 3.09
N VAL A 14 -15.49 39.72 4.28
CA VAL A 14 -14.07 39.74 4.65
C VAL A 14 -13.49 38.35 4.39
N GLU A 15 -12.78 38.22 3.28
CA GLU A 15 -11.97 37.04 3.00
C GLU A 15 -10.55 37.28 3.53
N LYS A 16 -10.09 36.38 4.41
CA LYS A 16 -8.72 36.40 4.94
C LYS A 16 -8.02 35.13 4.50
N SER A 17 -7.02 35.27 3.64
CA SER A 17 -6.16 34.18 3.20
C SER A 17 -4.79 34.35 3.85
N GLU A 18 -4.36 33.38 4.64
CA GLU A 18 -3.00 33.31 5.18
C GLU A 18 -2.25 32.16 4.51
N PHE A 19 -0.99 32.41 4.15
CA PHE A 19 -0.08 31.38 3.63
C PHE A 19 0.87 30.99 4.75
N VAL A 20 0.94 29.71 5.05
CA VAL A 20 1.93 29.15 5.97
C VAL A 20 2.98 28.44 5.14
N ASP A 21 4.23 28.89 5.27
CA ASP A 21 5.37 28.20 4.68
C ASP A 21 5.87 27.17 5.70
N ILE A 22 5.62 25.89 5.41
CA ILE A 22 5.99 24.77 6.28
C ILE A 22 7.09 23.99 5.57
N ASP A 23 8.26 23.96 6.18
CA ASP A 23 9.34 23.07 5.76
C ASP A 23 9.01 21.64 6.22
N ILE A 24 8.53 20.82 5.28
CA ILE A 24 8.22 19.41 5.55
C ILE A 24 9.53 18.63 5.48
N PRO A 25 10.00 18.01 6.58
CA PRO A 25 11.34 17.44 6.67
C PRO A 25 11.54 16.17 5.82
N TYR A 26 10.47 15.66 5.19
CA TYR A 26 10.53 14.49 4.33
C TYR A 26 9.71 14.70 3.04
N LYS A 27 10.19 14.11 1.95
CA LYS A 27 9.51 14.15 0.65
C LYS A 27 9.08 12.74 0.26
N VAL A 28 7.79 12.44 0.42
CA VAL A 28 7.23 11.16 -0.01
C VAL A 28 7.08 11.19 -1.53
N THR A 29 7.96 10.46 -2.22
CA THR A 29 7.89 10.35 -3.69
C THR A 29 6.86 9.29 -4.09
N GLY A 30 6.77 8.21 -3.31
CA GLY A 30 5.85 7.12 -3.58
C GLY A 30 6.02 6.56 -4.99
N TRP A 31 4.92 6.07 -5.56
CA TRP A 31 4.95 5.45 -6.88
C TRP A 31 4.99 6.46 -8.04
N LEU A 32 4.91 7.77 -7.80
CA LEU A 32 4.86 8.79 -8.86
C LEU A 32 6.09 8.74 -9.79
N GLY A 33 7.27 8.48 -9.21
CA GLY A 33 8.52 8.35 -9.95
C GLY A 33 8.75 6.98 -10.60
N SER A 34 7.85 6.02 -10.42
CA SER A 34 8.04 4.65 -10.87
C SER A 34 7.93 4.50 -12.38
N VAL A 35 8.50 3.40 -12.88
CA VAL A 35 8.35 2.97 -14.27
C VAL A 35 6.88 2.69 -14.60
N ASP A 36 6.47 3.03 -15.80
CA ASP A 36 5.16 2.67 -16.35
C ASP A 36 5.21 1.23 -16.87
N LEU A 37 4.72 0.30 -16.05
CA LEU A 37 4.72 -1.15 -16.28
C LEU A 37 3.80 -1.57 -17.42
N SER A 38 2.84 -0.72 -17.81
CA SER A 38 1.96 -1.00 -18.97
C SER A 38 2.72 -1.05 -20.29
N LYS A 39 3.93 -0.48 -20.32
CA LYS A 39 4.82 -0.45 -21.48
C LYS A 39 5.84 -1.59 -21.51
N GLU A 40 5.92 -2.39 -20.45
CA GLU A 40 6.81 -3.56 -20.39
C GLU A 40 6.19 -4.78 -21.09
N ASN A 41 6.98 -5.83 -21.30
CA ASN A 41 6.47 -7.10 -21.79
C ASN A 41 5.57 -7.75 -20.73
N GLN A 42 4.27 -7.83 -21.01
CA GLN A 42 3.26 -8.24 -20.05
C GLN A 42 3.41 -9.69 -19.56
N THR A 43 3.92 -10.59 -20.40
CA THR A 43 4.18 -11.99 -20.01
C THR A 43 5.33 -12.08 -19.02
N VAL A 44 6.43 -11.36 -19.29
CA VAL A 44 7.60 -11.31 -18.40
C VAL A 44 7.23 -10.67 -17.07
N LEU A 45 6.55 -9.52 -17.14
CA LEU A 45 6.09 -8.79 -15.94
C LEU A 45 5.17 -9.65 -15.07
N LYS A 46 4.19 -10.35 -15.66
CA LYS A 46 3.30 -11.24 -14.91
C LYS A 46 4.06 -12.33 -14.16
N ASN A 47 5.08 -12.94 -14.81
CA ASN A 47 5.90 -13.96 -14.16
C ASN A 47 6.74 -13.39 -13.01
N GLU A 48 7.29 -12.18 -13.16
CA GLU A 48 8.03 -11.48 -12.10
C GLU A 48 7.12 -11.18 -10.90
N VAL A 49 5.91 -10.68 -11.14
CA VAL A 49 4.91 -10.42 -10.10
C VAL A 49 4.55 -11.71 -9.37
N LEU A 50 4.30 -12.80 -10.09
CA LEU A 50 3.98 -14.10 -9.49
C LEU A 50 5.12 -14.67 -8.65
N LEU A 51 6.35 -14.53 -9.14
CA LEU A 51 7.53 -14.93 -8.39
C LEU A 51 7.62 -14.15 -7.08
N LYS A 52 7.44 -12.82 -7.14
CA LYS A 52 7.47 -11.97 -5.95
C LYS A 52 6.40 -12.33 -4.93
N TYR A 53 5.16 -12.56 -5.40
CA TYR A 53 4.07 -13.01 -4.54
C TYR A 53 4.32 -14.39 -3.94
N SER A 54 4.93 -15.31 -4.70
CA SER A 54 5.29 -16.65 -4.21
C SER A 54 6.38 -16.58 -3.15
N GLU A 55 7.40 -15.74 -3.34
CA GLU A 55 8.43 -15.47 -2.32
C GLU A 55 7.80 -14.96 -1.01
N LEU A 56 6.96 -13.92 -1.10
CA LEU A 56 6.25 -13.38 0.06
C LEU A 56 5.37 -14.42 0.74
N ARG A 57 4.65 -15.23 -0.05
CA ARG A 57 3.85 -16.34 0.46
C ARG A 57 4.71 -17.32 1.25
N GLU A 58 5.85 -17.75 0.71
CA GLU A 58 6.72 -18.70 1.40
C GLU A 58 7.29 -18.13 2.70
N ILE A 59 7.71 -16.86 2.69
CA ILE A 59 8.20 -16.16 3.88
C ILE A 59 7.14 -16.18 4.98
N ILE A 60 5.90 -15.78 4.68
CA ILE A 60 4.80 -15.78 5.65
C ILE A 60 4.47 -17.22 6.08
N ASN A 61 4.41 -18.16 5.14
CA ASN A 61 4.06 -19.55 5.42
C ASN A 61 5.08 -20.24 6.36
N LYS A 62 6.36 -19.86 6.27
CA LYS A 62 7.43 -20.31 7.18
C LYS A 62 7.39 -19.59 8.53
N GLY A 63 6.70 -18.45 8.63
CA GLY A 63 6.67 -17.59 9.80
C GLY A 63 7.91 -16.70 9.92
N GLU A 64 8.57 -16.38 8.81
CA GLU A 64 9.82 -15.61 8.76
C GLU A 64 9.55 -14.10 8.87
N ILE A 65 9.14 -13.67 10.06
CA ILE A 65 8.74 -12.29 10.37
C ILE A 65 9.78 -11.26 9.92
N LYS A 66 11.05 -11.46 10.29
CA LYS A 66 12.12 -10.50 10.01
C LYS A 66 12.32 -10.29 8.51
N GLU A 67 12.22 -11.37 7.74
CA GLU A 67 12.35 -11.30 6.29
C GLU A 67 11.15 -10.58 5.68
N PHE A 68 9.92 -10.85 6.15
CA PHE A 68 8.74 -10.12 5.67
C PHE A 68 8.82 -8.61 5.94
N LEU A 69 9.24 -8.23 7.15
CA LEU A 69 9.46 -6.83 7.52
C LEU A 69 10.55 -6.18 6.64
N ASN A 70 11.60 -6.92 6.31
CA ASN A 70 12.64 -6.42 5.42
C ASN A 70 12.10 -6.17 3.99
N GLN A 71 11.26 -7.06 3.47
CA GLN A 71 10.61 -6.90 2.16
C GLN A 71 9.65 -5.70 2.10
N ASN A 72 9.07 -5.30 3.24
CA ASN A 72 8.13 -4.17 3.34
C ASN A 72 8.79 -2.86 3.83
N LYS A 73 10.07 -2.89 4.20
CA LYS A 73 10.76 -1.78 4.88
C LYS A 73 10.66 -0.44 4.16
N ALA A 74 10.77 -0.43 2.82
CA ALA A 74 10.66 0.80 2.03
C ALA A 74 9.24 1.39 2.13
N ARG A 75 8.23 0.55 1.95
CA ARG A 75 6.81 0.90 2.12
C ARG A 75 6.52 1.43 3.52
N ASP A 76 6.94 0.68 4.55
CA ASP A 76 6.62 1.00 5.94
C ASP A 76 7.29 2.31 6.35
N ARG A 77 8.52 2.56 5.89
CA ARG A 77 9.19 3.84 6.09
C ARG A 77 8.39 5.00 5.51
N GLU A 78 7.95 4.91 4.26
CA GLU A 78 7.15 5.98 3.64
C GLU A 78 5.82 6.21 4.36
N VAL A 79 5.18 5.14 4.86
CA VAL A 79 3.94 5.24 5.64
C VAL A 79 4.21 5.93 6.98
N TYR A 80 5.16 5.45 7.76
CA TYR A 80 5.43 5.98 9.10
C TYR A 80 5.93 7.42 9.07
N GLU A 81 6.84 7.75 8.15
CA GLU A 81 7.28 9.13 7.94
C GLU A 81 6.11 9.98 7.43
N GLY A 82 5.38 9.51 6.41
CA GLY A 82 4.26 10.21 5.79
C GLY A 82 3.07 10.54 6.70
N PHE A 83 2.84 9.72 7.73
CA PHE A 83 1.78 9.96 8.73
C PHE A 83 2.32 10.58 10.02
N TYR A 84 3.62 10.88 10.11
CA TYR A 84 4.27 11.34 11.34
C TYR A 84 4.02 10.40 12.54
N ASN A 85 3.98 9.08 12.28
CA ASN A 85 3.72 8.11 13.35
C ASN A 85 4.84 8.16 14.38
N ASP A 86 4.46 8.19 15.66
CA ASP A 86 5.41 8.08 16.75
C ASP A 86 5.89 6.63 16.93
N LYS A 87 6.82 6.45 17.87
CA LYS A 87 7.44 5.14 18.14
C LYS A 87 6.46 4.13 18.74
N GLU A 88 5.44 4.59 19.46
CA GLU A 88 4.45 3.71 20.10
C GLU A 88 3.55 3.12 19.03
N VAL A 89 3.00 3.96 18.13
CA VAL A 89 2.20 3.52 16.98
C VAL A 89 2.98 2.56 16.07
N ILE A 90 4.26 2.86 15.80
CA ILE A 90 5.11 1.98 14.99
C ILE A 90 5.35 0.62 15.68
N ALA A 91 5.48 0.60 17.01
CA ALA A 91 5.67 -0.63 17.75
C ALA A 91 4.40 -1.49 17.77
N GLU A 92 3.23 -0.86 17.96
CA GLU A 92 1.93 -1.54 17.92
C GLU A 92 1.64 -2.16 16.55
N ASP A 93 1.89 -1.41 15.46
CA ASP A 93 1.71 -1.91 14.09
C ASP A 93 2.61 -3.12 13.81
N LYS A 94 3.87 -3.06 14.25
CA LYS A 94 4.79 -4.20 14.13
C LYS A 94 4.30 -5.40 14.94
N GLN A 95 3.88 -5.21 16.19
CA GLN A 95 3.37 -6.29 17.02
C GLN A 95 2.14 -6.95 16.37
N TYR A 96 1.19 -6.16 15.86
CA TYR A 96 0.03 -6.67 15.15
C TYR A 96 0.44 -7.51 13.93
N LEU A 97 1.41 -7.04 13.15
CA LEU A 97 1.90 -7.76 11.98
C LEU A 97 2.63 -9.06 12.35
N GLU A 98 3.41 -9.06 13.43
CA GLU A 98 4.08 -10.24 13.98
C GLU A 98 3.08 -11.33 14.42
N GLU A 99 2.05 -10.93 15.16
CA GLU A 99 0.97 -11.83 15.57
C GLU A 99 0.23 -12.40 14.35
N ARG A 100 -0.04 -11.55 13.36
CA ARG A 100 -0.72 -11.95 12.13
C ARG A 100 0.08 -12.95 11.31
N ILE A 101 1.38 -12.73 11.11
CA ILE A 101 2.28 -13.67 10.43
C ILE A 101 2.37 -14.98 11.21
N SER A 102 2.43 -14.91 12.55
CA SER A 102 2.45 -16.09 13.41
C SER A 102 1.20 -16.95 13.23
N LYS A 103 0.01 -16.34 13.15
CA LYS A 103 -1.28 -17.03 12.87
C LYS A 103 -1.36 -17.59 11.45
N SER A 104 -0.66 -16.96 10.51
CA SER A 104 -0.64 -17.35 9.10
C SER A 104 0.36 -18.46 8.76
N LYS A 105 1.26 -18.81 9.68
CA LYS A 105 2.26 -19.86 9.51
C LYS A 105 1.59 -21.19 9.17
N ASN A 106 2.10 -21.88 8.14
CA ASN A 106 1.55 -23.12 7.56
C ASN A 106 0.13 -23.03 6.97
N ASN A 107 -0.52 -21.85 7.03
CA ASN A 107 -1.91 -21.64 6.63
C ASN A 107 -2.03 -20.78 5.36
N MET A 108 -0.91 -20.47 4.68
CA MET A 108 -0.94 -19.67 3.46
C MET A 108 -1.54 -20.48 2.29
N VAL A 109 -2.55 -19.91 1.64
CA VAL A 109 -3.20 -20.54 0.48
C VAL A 109 -2.33 -20.39 -0.77
N GLN A 110 -2.37 -21.37 -1.68
CA GLN A 110 -1.67 -21.30 -2.96
C GLN A 110 -2.29 -20.24 -3.89
N ILE A 111 -1.45 -19.50 -4.62
CA ILE A 111 -1.86 -18.39 -5.47
C ILE A 111 -2.28 -18.91 -6.85
N ASN A 112 -3.53 -19.37 -6.95
CA ASN A 112 -4.08 -19.96 -8.17
C ASN A 112 -5.24 -19.15 -8.77
N ASP A 113 -6.07 -18.54 -7.93
CA ASP A 113 -7.23 -17.74 -8.34
C ASP A 113 -6.89 -16.25 -8.20
N TYR A 114 -6.36 -15.67 -9.28
CA TYR A 114 -5.99 -14.26 -9.32
C TYR A 114 -6.13 -13.67 -10.72
N HIS A 115 -6.25 -12.35 -10.75
CA HIS A 115 -6.01 -11.53 -11.93
C HIS A 115 -4.98 -10.45 -11.61
N VAL A 116 -4.30 -9.98 -12.66
CA VAL A 116 -3.33 -8.88 -12.55
C VAL A 116 -4.11 -7.57 -12.59
N LYS A 117 -3.86 -6.71 -11.60
CA LYS A 117 -4.47 -5.39 -11.52
C LYS A 117 -3.40 -4.31 -11.58
N MET A 118 -3.61 -3.30 -12.44
CA MET A 118 -2.74 -2.13 -12.52
C MET A 118 -3.42 -0.91 -11.89
N TYR A 119 -2.60 -0.12 -11.21
CA TYR A 119 -2.96 1.12 -10.53
C TYR A 119 -1.96 2.23 -10.90
N GLY A 120 -2.23 3.45 -10.44
CA GLY A 120 -1.28 4.56 -10.58
C GLY A 120 -0.89 4.88 -12.03
N ASN A 121 -1.84 4.75 -12.97
CA ASN A 121 -1.61 4.90 -14.40
C ASN A 121 -0.50 3.95 -14.93
N GLY A 122 -0.60 2.66 -14.59
CA GLY A 122 0.34 1.62 -15.01
C GLY A 122 1.61 1.52 -14.18
N LYS A 123 1.76 2.32 -13.12
CA LYS A 123 2.99 2.38 -12.29
C LYS A 123 3.02 1.40 -11.13
N VAL A 124 1.85 0.88 -10.77
CA VAL A 124 1.67 -0.03 -9.64
C VAL A 124 0.93 -1.26 -10.15
N ILE A 125 1.31 -2.43 -9.66
CA ILE A 125 0.75 -3.73 -10.04
C ILE A 125 0.48 -4.58 -8.81
N ALA A 126 -0.62 -5.34 -8.84
CA ALA A 126 -1.03 -6.25 -7.77
C ALA A 126 -1.69 -7.51 -8.33
N LEU A 127 -1.72 -8.57 -7.53
CA LEU A 127 -2.54 -9.76 -7.77
C LEU A 127 -3.77 -9.73 -6.85
N GLU A 128 -4.94 -9.77 -7.47
CA GLU A 128 -6.24 -9.68 -6.78
C GLU A 128 -7.14 -10.85 -7.17
N LYS A 129 -8.00 -11.23 -6.24
CA LYS A 129 -9.12 -12.14 -6.48
C LYS A 129 -10.27 -11.40 -7.16
N ASN A 130 -11.24 -12.12 -7.70
CA ASN A 130 -12.39 -11.53 -8.39
C ASN A 130 -13.24 -10.59 -7.50
N ASP A 131 -13.19 -10.76 -6.17
CA ASP A 131 -13.87 -9.89 -5.21
C ASP A 131 -13.05 -8.64 -4.81
N GLY A 132 -11.90 -8.41 -5.47
CA GLY A 132 -11.00 -7.28 -5.23
C GLY A 132 -10.08 -7.44 -4.02
N LYS A 133 -10.13 -8.57 -3.30
CA LYS A 133 -9.19 -8.84 -2.21
C LYS A 133 -7.84 -9.30 -2.73
N SER A 134 -6.80 -9.18 -1.91
CA SER A 134 -5.48 -9.69 -2.26
C SER A 134 -5.50 -11.19 -2.55
N ALA A 135 -4.76 -11.60 -3.58
CA ALA A 135 -4.51 -13.00 -3.86
C ALA A 135 -3.55 -13.65 -2.83
N LEU A 136 -2.87 -12.84 -2.00
CA LEU A 136 -1.99 -13.31 -0.94
C LEU A 136 -2.75 -13.34 0.40
N TYR A 137 -3.10 -14.54 0.88
CA TYR A 137 -3.81 -14.69 2.14
C TYR A 137 -3.55 -16.03 2.84
N ALA A 138 -3.78 -16.05 4.15
CA ALA A 138 -3.86 -17.26 4.95
C ALA A 138 -5.31 -17.57 5.36
N ASP A 139 -5.58 -18.85 5.56
CA ASP A 139 -6.84 -19.41 6.04
C ASP A 139 -6.54 -20.42 7.15
N ASP A 140 -6.83 -20.06 8.39
CA ASP A 140 -6.62 -20.93 9.57
C ASP A 140 -7.90 -21.70 9.95
N SER A 141 -8.88 -21.81 9.04
CA SER A 141 -10.24 -22.34 9.20
C SER A 141 -11.21 -21.50 10.03
N GLU A 142 -10.71 -20.60 10.88
CA GLU A 142 -11.53 -19.67 11.67
C GLU A 142 -11.54 -18.26 11.06
N ASN A 143 -10.42 -17.86 10.49
CA ASN A 143 -10.14 -16.51 10.03
C ASN A 143 -9.42 -16.49 8.67
N LEU A 144 -9.67 -15.42 7.92
CA LEU A 144 -8.95 -15.11 6.68
C LEU A 144 -8.06 -13.89 6.88
N TYR A 145 -6.76 -14.05 6.62
CA TYR A 145 -5.78 -12.96 6.74
C TYR A 145 -5.27 -12.53 5.36
N TYR A 146 -5.82 -11.46 4.80
CA TYR A 146 -5.43 -10.91 3.48
C TYR A 146 -4.29 -9.89 3.50
N TYR A 147 -3.15 -10.21 2.89
CA TYR A 147 -2.00 -9.33 2.81
C TYR A 147 -2.07 -8.47 1.55
N VAL A 148 -2.46 -7.21 1.67
CA VAL A 148 -2.49 -6.27 0.55
C VAL A 148 -1.04 -5.93 0.17
N ILE A 149 -0.65 -6.36 -1.03
CA ILE A 149 0.67 -6.09 -1.59
C ILE A 149 0.47 -5.29 -2.87
N LEU A 150 1.10 -4.12 -2.93
CA LEU A 150 1.23 -3.33 -4.15
C LEU A 150 2.71 -3.34 -4.52
N LEU A 151 2.99 -3.59 -5.79
CA LEU A 151 4.35 -3.62 -6.31
C LEU A 151 4.56 -2.47 -7.29
N HIS A 152 5.76 -1.92 -7.28
CA HIS A 152 6.21 -0.98 -8.31
C HIS A 152 7.65 -1.26 -8.70
N ARG A 153 8.07 -0.66 -9.82
CA ARG A 153 9.48 -0.64 -10.22
C ARG A 153 10.03 0.78 -10.07
N PRO A 154 10.91 1.05 -9.09
CA PRO A 154 11.42 2.40 -8.84
C PRO A 154 12.16 3.00 -10.04
N LYS A 155 12.92 2.17 -10.76
CA LYS A 155 13.75 2.59 -11.89
C LYS A 155 13.75 1.51 -12.98
N PRO A 156 14.02 1.87 -14.25
CA PRO A 156 14.16 0.88 -15.31
C PRO A 156 15.20 -0.18 -14.96
N GLY A 157 14.83 -1.46 -15.08
CA GLY A 157 15.73 -2.59 -14.85
C GLY A 157 15.99 -2.98 -13.39
N THR A 158 15.42 -2.27 -12.39
CA THR A 158 15.49 -2.72 -10.98
C THR A 158 14.37 -3.72 -10.68
N PRO A 159 14.51 -4.64 -9.71
CA PRO A 159 13.42 -5.54 -9.32
C PRO A 159 12.15 -4.80 -8.86
N LEU A 160 11.01 -5.50 -8.88
CA LEU A 160 9.80 -5.05 -8.20
C LEU A 160 9.97 -5.04 -6.68
N GLU A 161 9.53 -3.95 -6.03
CA GLU A 161 9.50 -3.80 -4.58
C GLU A 161 8.11 -3.42 -4.07
N VAL A 162 7.85 -3.64 -2.78
CA VAL A 162 6.55 -3.34 -2.15
C VAL A 162 6.41 -1.84 -1.93
N ILE A 163 5.25 -1.29 -2.24
CA ILE A 163 4.91 0.13 -2.05
C ILE A 163 3.52 0.32 -1.43
N ARG A 164 3.24 1.55 -0.99
CA ARG A 164 1.94 2.01 -0.47
C ARG A 164 1.06 2.63 -1.55
#